data_AF-H8WFQ1-F1
#
_entry.id   AF-H8WFQ1-F1
#
_cell.length_a   1.000
_cell.length_b   1.000
_cell.length_c   1.000
_cell.angle_alpha   90.00
_cell.angle_beta   90.00
_cell.angle_gamma   90.00
#
_symmetry.space_group_name_H-M   'P 1'
#
loop_
_entity.id
_entity.type
_entity.pdbx_description
1 polymer ?
#
loop_
_entity_poly.entity_id
_entity_poly.type
_entity_poly.pdbx_seq_one_letter_code
_entity_poly.pdbx_strand_id
1 'polypeptide(L)'
;TLQRYTAATLEHGMHPPISPKPEWRALMDEMAVVATKEYRSIVFKEPRFVEYFRSATPETEYGRMNIGSRPSKRKPSGGIESLRAIPWIFAWTQTRFHLPVWLGFGAAIKHIMQKDIRNIHTLKEMYNEWPFFRVTLDLLEMVFAKGDPGIAAVYDKLLVAEDLQSFGEQLRKNYEDTKELLLQVAGHKDVLEGDPYLKQRLRLRESYITTLNVCQ
;
A
#
# COMPACT_ATOMS: atom_id res chain seq x y z
N THR A 1 5.03 1.76 -25.55
CA THR A 1 3.82 1.18 -24.90
C THR A 1 3.18 0.08 -25.71
N LEU A 2 2.88 0.28 -27.00
CA LEU A 2 2.24 -0.74 -27.82
C LEU A 2 3.05 -2.05 -27.91
N GLN A 3 4.37 -1.94 -28.18
CA GLN A 3 5.27 -3.10 -28.29
C GLN A 3 5.18 -4.06 -27.09
N ARG A 4 5.21 -3.56 -25.85
CA ARG A 4 5.20 -4.43 -24.66
C ARG A 4 3.86 -5.14 -24.46
N TYR A 5 2.75 -4.47 -24.78
CA TYR A 5 1.42 -5.09 -24.69
C TYR A 5 1.28 -6.22 -25.72
N THR A 6 1.66 -5.95 -26.97
CA THR A 6 1.62 -6.98 -28.03
C THR A 6 2.51 -8.17 -27.69
N ALA A 7 3.76 -7.93 -27.27
CA ALA A 7 4.70 -8.98 -26.96
C ALA A 7 4.26 -9.83 -25.75
N ALA A 8 3.89 -9.20 -24.62
CA ALA A 8 3.53 -9.93 -23.41
C ALA A 8 2.26 -10.78 -23.58
N THR A 9 1.25 -10.29 -24.32
CA THR A 9 0.05 -11.08 -24.62
C THR A 9 0.36 -12.29 -25.48
N LEU A 10 1.21 -12.13 -26.50
CA LEU A 10 1.62 -13.23 -27.37
C LEU A 10 2.45 -14.27 -26.61
N GLU A 11 3.45 -13.81 -25.84
CA GLU A 11 4.33 -14.67 -25.05
C GLU A 11 3.55 -15.49 -24.04
N HIS A 12 2.64 -14.88 -23.27
CA HIS A 12 1.84 -15.61 -22.28
C HIS A 12 1.01 -16.74 -22.90
N GLY A 13 0.52 -16.57 -24.14
CA GLY A 13 -0.26 -17.59 -24.83
C GLY A 13 0.56 -18.83 -25.23
N MET A 14 1.88 -18.68 -25.41
CA MET A 14 2.78 -19.75 -25.87
C MET A 14 3.72 -20.26 -24.76
N HIS A 15 3.99 -19.43 -23.77
CA HIS A 15 4.90 -19.69 -22.66
C HIS A 15 4.24 -19.22 -21.35
N PRO A 16 3.29 -20.02 -20.80
CA PRO A 16 2.59 -19.66 -19.59
C PRO A 16 3.54 -19.66 -18.38
N PRO A 17 3.25 -18.86 -17.34
CA PRO A 17 4.05 -18.86 -16.12
C PRO A 17 3.94 -20.19 -15.38
N ILE A 18 4.89 -20.44 -14.48
CA ILE A 18 4.85 -21.63 -13.63
C ILE A 18 3.56 -21.68 -12.80
N SER A 19 3.01 -22.89 -12.64
CA SER A 19 1.92 -23.11 -11.70
C SER A 19 2.45 -23.02 -10.27
N PRO A 20 1.72 -22.35 -9.35
CA PRO A 20 2.19 -22.26 -7.97
C PRO A 20 2.16 -23.61 -7.28
N LYS A 21 3.23 -23.91 -6.53
CA LYS A 21 3.35 -25.11 -5.71
C LYS A 21 2.23 -25.16 -4.65
N PRO A 22 1.76 -26.34 -4.22
CA PRO A 22 0.67 -26.47 -3.23
C PRO A 22 0.92 -25.69 -1.93
N GLU A 23 2.16 -25.69 -1.45
CA GLU A 23 2.59 -24.95 -0.26
C GLU A 23 2.51 -23.42 -0.44
N TRP A 24 2.78 -22.91 -1.65
CA TRP A 24 2.62 -21.49 -1.96
C TRP A 24 1.15 -21.07 -1.93
N ARG A 25 0.25 -21.92 -2.46
CA ARG A 25 -1.20 -21.69 -2.40
C ARG A 25 -1.70 -21.69 -0.95
N ALA A 26 -1.29 -22.67 -0.16
CA ALA A 26 -1.69 -22.77 1.24
C ALA A 26 -1.23 -21.56 2.06
N LEU A 27 0.00 -21.07 1.83
CA LEU A 27 0.48 -19.83 2.45
C LEU A 27 -0.34 -18.61 2.02
N MET A 28 -0.68 -18.49 0.74
CA MET A 28 -1.52 -17.39 0.24
C MET A 28 -2.93 -17.41 0.87
N ASP A 29 -3.54 -18.58 1.02
CA ASP A 29 -4.86 -18.73 1.65
C ASP A 29 -4.84 -18.24 3.11
N GLU A 30 -3.80 -18.62 3.86
CA GLU A 30 -3.63 -18.18 5.26
C GLU A 30 -3.33 -16.68 5.37
N MET A 31 -2.41 -16.17 4.55
CA MET A 31 -2.07 -14.73 4.50
C MET A 31 -3.31 -13.88 4.17
N ALA A 32 -4.15 -14.32 3.23
CA ALA A 32 -5.34 -13.58 2.83
C ALA A 32 -6.33 -13.39 3.99
N VAL A 33 -6.52 -14.40 4.83
CA VAL A 33 -7.39 -14.32 6.02
C VAL A 33 -6.86 -13.29 7.01
N VAL A 34 -5.56 -13.34 7.31
CA VAL A 34 -4.92 -12.43 8.27
C VAL A 34 -4.90 -10.99 7.76
N ALA A 35 -4.47 -10.77 6.52
CA ALA A 35 -4.45 -9.44 5.89
C ALA A 35 -5.85 -8.82 5.88
N THR A 36 -6.86 -9.59 5.48
CA THR A 36 -8.25 -9.12 5.46
C THR A 36 -8.74 -8.77 6.86
N LYS A 37 -8.38 -9.57 7.87
CA LYS A 37 -8.77 -9.31 9.26
C LYS A 37 -8.17 -7.99 9.77
N GLU A 38 -6.87 -7.76 9.57
CA GLU A 38 -6.19 -6.53 9.99
C GLU A 38 -6.74 -5.31 9.24
N TYR A 39 -6.83 -5.40 7.91
CA TYR A 39 -7.38 -4.33 7.08
C TYR A 39 -8.78 -3.94 7.56
N ARG A 40 -9.66 -4.94 7.77
CA ARG A 40 -11.03 -4.67 8.22
C ARG A 40 -11.11 -4.19 9.66
N SER A 41 -10.21 -4.61 10.54
CA SER A 41 -10.20 -4.09 11.92
C SER A 41 -9.94 -2.59 11.95
N ILE A 42 -9.05 -2.10 11.08
CA ILE A 42 -8.71 -0.68 11.02
C ILE A 42 -9.76 0.10 10.21
N VAL A 43 -10.11 -0.37 9.01
CA VAL A 43 -10.91 0.44 8.07
C VAL A 43 -12.42 0.44 8.40
N PHE A 44 -12.93 -0.66 8.96
CA PHE A 44 -14.36 -0.84 9.18
C PHE A 44 -14.78 -1.03 10.64
N LYS A 45 -13.89 -1.55 11.51
CA LYS A 45 -14.25 -1.84 12.91
C LYS A 45 -13.79 -0.77 13.88
N GLU A 46 -12.73 -0.03 13.56
CA GLU A 46 -12.27 1.09 14.37
C GLU A 46 -13.27 2.25 14.26
N PRO A 47 -14.01 2.58 15.34
CA PRO A 47 -15.12 3.53 15.25
C PRO A 47 -14.71 4.92 14.80
N ARG A 48 -13.47 5.33 15.13
CA ARG A 48 -12.95 6.66 14.82
C ARG A 48 -12.15 6.72 13.53
N PHE A 49 -12.08 5.63 12.75
CA PHE A 49 -11.31 5.60 11.51
C PHE A 49 -11.76 6.66 10.49
N VAL A 50 -13.08 6.83 10.32
CA VAL A 50 -13.63 7.80 9.36
C VAL A 50 -13.33 9.24 9.78
N GLU A 51 -13.34 9.51 11.09
CA GLU A 51 -12.97 10.81 11.67
C GLU A 51 -11.49 11.10 11.37
N TYR A 52 -10.61 10.17 11.73
CA TYR A 52 -9.18 10.26 11.42
C TYR A 52 -8.91 10.45 9.92
N PHE A 53 -9.53 9.63 9.07
CA PHE A 53 -9.36 9.70 7.61
C PHE A 53 -9.72 11.07 7.02
N ARG A 54 -10.82 11.68 7.48
CA ARG A 54 -11.27 12.99 6.98
C ARG A 54 -10.42 14.15 7.48
N SER A 55 -9.73 13.99 8.61
CA SER A 55 -8.81 14.99 9.15
C SER A 55 -7.39 14.84 8.57
N ALA A 56 -6.91 13.61 8.48
CA ALA A 56 -5.56 13.29 8.03
C ALA A 56 -5.37 13.37 6.51
N THR A 57 -6.46 13.47 5.73
CA THR A 57 -6.42 13.49 4.26
C THR A 57 -7.36 14.54 3.68
N PRO A 58 -7.11 15.04 2.44
CA PRO A 58 -7.97 16.04 1.80
C PRO A 58 -9.23 15.42 1.16
N GLU A 59 -9.78 14.31 1.69
CA GLU A 59 -10.93 13.62 1.08
C GLU A 59 -12.16 14.53 1.00
N THR A 60 -12.41 15.29 2.06
CA THR A 60 -13.60 16.16 2.15
C THR A 60 -13.52 17.29 1.13
N GLU A 61 -12.35 17.92 1.01
CA GLU A 61 -12.06 19.02 0.10
C GLU A 61 -12.10 18.53 -1.35
N TYR A 62 -11.51 17.38 -1.64
CA TYR A 62 -11.56 16.75 -2.97
C TYR A 62 -13.00 16.55 -3.45
N GLY A 63 -13.91 16.13 -2.58
CA GLY A 63 -15.33 15.95 -2.90
C GLY A 63 -16.10 17.26 -3.12
N ARG A 64 -15.59 18.39 -2.62
CA ARG A 64 -16.22 19.72 -2.72
C ARG A 64 -15.66 20.55 -3.86
N MET A 65 -14.42 20.30 -4.27
CA MET A 65 -13.74 21.03 -5.34
C MET A 65 -14.10 20.49 -6.72
N ASN A 66 -13.98 21.35 -7.74
CA ASN A 66 -14.23 21.01 -9.14
C ASN A 66 -13.04 20.27 -9.78
N ILE A 67 -12.56 19.21 -9.13
CA ILE A 67 -11.43 18.39 -9.57
C ILE A 67 -11.92 17.05 -10.13
N GLY A 68 -12.91 16.45 -9.47
CA GLY A 68 -13.53 15.20 -9.91
C GLY A 68 -14.78 15.45 -10.75
N SER A 69 -14.93 14.75 -11.88
CA SER A 69 -16.16 14.77 -12.68
C SER A 69 -17.31 13.97 -12.07
N ARG A 70 -17.03 13.16 -11.04
CA ARG A 70 -17.98 12.24 -10.41
C ARG A 70 -18.07 12.50 -8.92
N PRO A 71 -19.25 12.30 -8.29
CA PRO A 71 -19.38 12.35 -6.83
C PRO A 71 -18.36 11.45 -6.11
N SER A 72 -17.79 11.87 -4.99
CA SER A 72 -16.83 11.03 -4.25
C SER A 72 -17.51 9.83 -3.56
N LYS A 73 -18.78 9.98 -3.15
CA LYS A 73 -19.56 8.98 -2.40
C LYS A 73 -20.81 8.54 -3.16
N ARG A 74 -21.25 7.30 -2.89
CA ARG A 74 -22.54 6.76 -3.34
C ARG A 74 -23.71 7.23 -2.47
N LYS A 75 -23.48 7.38 -1.16
CA LYS A 75 -24.45 7.89 -0.17
C LYS A 75 -23.76 8.95 0.71
N PRO A 76 -24.31 10.17 0.87
CA PRO A 76 -23.64 11.25 1.60
C PRO A 76 -23.35 10.94 3.08
N SER A 77 -24.19 10.13 3.74
CA SER A 77 -24.09 9.80 5.16
C SER A 77 -23.38 8.46 5.46
N GLY A 78 -22.87 7.76 4.44
CA GLY A 78 -22.22 6.46 4.66
C GLY A 78 -20.78 6.56 5.15
N GLY A 79 -20.28 5.46 5.73
CA GLY A 79 -18.87 5.28 6.10
C GLY A 79 -17.99 5.02 4.88
N ILE A 80 -16.85 4.35 5.09
CA ILE A 80 -15.91 3.99 4.02
C ILE A 80 -16.59 3.15 2.92
N GLU A 81 -17.57 2.31 3.26
CA GLU A 81 -18.33 1.50 2.29
C GLU A 81 -19.09 2.32 1.25
N SER A 82 -19.33 3.61 1.51
CA SER A 82 -19.97 4.52 0.57
C SER A 82 -18.98 5.25 -0.34
N LEU A 83 -17.70 5.26 0.00
CA LEU A 83 -16.63 5.93 -0.73
C LEU A 83 -16.27 5.14 -2.00
N ARG A 84 -16.00 5.86 -3.10
CA ARG A 84 -15.53 5.22 -4.33
C ARG A 84 -14.02 4.95 -4.26
N ALA A 85 -13.56 3.94 -5.00
CA ALA A 85 -12.15 3.54 -5.02
C ALA A 85 -11.20 4.67 -5.45
N ILE A 86 -11.58 5.52 -6.42
CA ILE A 86 -10.74 6.64 -6.87
C ILE A 86 -10.47 7.64 -5.72
N PRO A 87 -11.51 8.24 -5.07
CA PRO A 87 -11.32 9.08 -3.90
C PRO A 87 -10.52 8.41 -2.77
N TRP A 88 -10.76 7.12 -2.53
CA TRP A 88 -10.06 6.35 -1.51
C TRP A 88 -8.55 6.31 -1.75
N ILE A 89 -8.11 5.89 -2.94
CA ILE A 89 -6.68 5.85 -3.28
C ILE A 89 -6.11 7.27 -3.38
N PHE A 90 -6.86 8.21 -3.95
CA PHE A 90 -6.41 9.58 -4.17
C PHE A 90 -6.07 10.28 -2.85
N ALA A 91 -6.97 10.25 -1.87
CA ALA A 91 -6.81 10.94 -0.60
C ALA A 91 -5.53 10.53 0.13
N TRP A 92 -5.28 9.22 0.25
CA TRP A 92 -4.05 8.69 0.88
C TRP A 92 -2.79 8.86 0.04
N THR A 93 -2.94 9.03 -1.28
CA THR A 93 -1.81 9.34 -2.16
C THR A 93 -1.35 10.78 -1.99
N GLN A 94 -2.28 11.73 -1.77
CA GLN A 94 -1.93 13.13 -1.53
C GLN A 94 -1.03 13.27 -0.30
N THR A 95 -1.33 12.54 0.78
CA THR A 95 -0.61 12.65 2.06
C THR A 95 0.65 11.79 2.15
N ARG A 96 1.06 11.19 1.02
CA ARG A 96 2.25 10.32 0.92
C ARG A 96 2.20 9.11 1.84
N PHE A 97 1.02 8.72 2.32
CA PHE A 97 0.89 7.62 3.28
C PHE A 97 0.47 6.30 2.63
N HIS A 98 -0.29 6.36 1.53
CA HIS A 98 -0.65 5.21 0.70
C HIS A 98 -1.28 4.02 1.46
N LEU A 99 -1.91 4.26 2.61
CA LEU A 99 -2.55 3.26 3.48
C LEU A 99 -3.31 2.15 2.72
N PRO A 100 -4.13 2.45 1.69
CA PRO A 100 -4.90 1.43 0.99
C PRO A 100 -4.10 0.35 0.27
N VAL A 101 -2.83 0.63 -0.02
CA VAL A 101 -2.00 -0.24 -0.86
C VAL A 101 -1.32 -1.33 -0.04
N TRP A 102 -0.85 -0.99 1.16
CA TRP A 102 -0.01 -1.88 1.98
C TRP A 102 -0.70 -2.44 3.21
N LEU A 103 -1.81 -1.84 3.68
CA LEU A 103 -2.45 -2.23 4.92
C LEU A 103 -2.94 -3.69 4.87
N GLY A 104 -2.53 -4.49 5.87
CA GLY A 104 -2.80 -5.93 5.95
C GLY A 104 -1.61 -6.80 5.55
N PHE A 105 -0.70 -6.31 4.70
CA PHE A 105 0.46 -7.09 4.25
C PHE A 105 1.41 -7.40 5.40
N GLY A 106 1.72 -6.41 6.24
CA GLY A 106 2.62 -6.55 7.38
C GLY A 106 2.17 -7.65 8.35
N ALA A 107 0.91 -7.64 8.79
CA ALA A 107 0.43 -8.70 9.69
C ALA A 107 0.42 -10.07 9.03
N ALA A 108 0.11 -10.17 7.73
CA ALA A 108 0.11 -11.45 7.03
C ALA A 108 1.51 -12.07 6.96
N ILE A 109 2.52 -11.30 6.55
CA ILE A 109 3.91 -11.78 6.49
C ILE A 109 4.42 -12.13 7.89
N LYS A 110 4.18 -11.25 8.87
CA LYS A 110 4.58 -11.48 10.26
C LYS A 110 3.96 -12.75 10.83
N HIS A 111 2.68 -13.00 10.57
CA HIS A 111 1.97 -14.20 11.03
C HIS A 111 2.60 -15.48 10.46
N ILE A 112 2.85 -15.50 9.15
CA ILE A 112 3.47 -16.65 8.49
C ILE A 112 4.88 -16.92 9.02
N MET A 113 5.70 -15.88 9.21
CA MET A 113 7.06 -16.02 9.73
C MET A 113 7.09 -16.48 11.19
N GLN A 114 6.12 -16.07 12.02
CA GLN A 114 6.01 -16.50 13.41
C GLN A 114 5.57 -17.96 13.55
N LYS A 115 4.79 -18.47 12.59
CA LYS A 115 4.31 -19.86 12.59
C LYS A 115 5.42 -20.86 12.30
N ASP A 116 6.33 -20.55 11.39
CA ASP A 116 7.53 -21.35 11.11
C ASP A 116 8.62 -20.45 10.54
N ILE A 117 9.80 -20.44 11.18
CA ILE A 117 10.95 -19.66 10.74
C ILE A 117 11.43 -20.04 9.34
N ARG A 118 11.14 -21.27 8.87
CA ARG A 118 11.49 -21.72 7.52
C ARG A 118 10.66 -21.02 6.44
N ASN A 119 9.48 -20.49 6.78
CA ASN A 119 8.59 -19.85 5.82
C ASN A 119 9.22 -18.61 5.16
N ILE A 120 10.21 -17.95 5.78
CA ILE A 120 10.94 -16.86 5.12
C ILE A 120 11.66 -17.34 3.85
N HIS A 121 12.16 -18.57 3.83
CA HIS A 121 12.81 -19.14 2.65
C HIS A 121 11.77 -19.40 1.55
N THR A 122 10.60 -19.93 1.92
CA THR A 122 9.49 -20.12 0.98
C THR A 122 8.99 -18.81 0.41
N LEU A 123 8.85 -17.75 1.22
CA LEU A 123 8.45 -16.42 0.74
C LEU A 123 9.49 -15.81 -0.21
N LYS A 124 10.78 -15.97 0.09
CA LYS A 124 11.88 -15.56 -0.81
C LYS A 124 11.88 -16.36 -2.10
N GLU A 125 11.62 -17.66 -2.03
CA GLU A 125 11.49 -18.53 -3.21
C GLU A 125 10.29 -18.11 -4.06
N MET A 126 9.12 -17.86 -3.45
CA MET A 126 7.95 -17.31 -4.14
C MET A 126 8.27 -16.00 -4.84
N TYR A 127 8.98 -15.08 -4.19
CA TYR A 127 9.39 -13.82 -4.82
C TYR A 127 10.34 -14.05 -6.00
N ASN A 128 11.24 -15.02 -5.88
CA ASN A 128 12.23 -15.27 -6.93
C ASN A 128 11.66 -16.02 -8.13
N GLU A 129 10.82 -17.03 -7.88
CA GLU A 129 10.38 -18.01 -8.87
C GLU A 129 8.96 -17.76 -9.38
N TRP A 130 8.07 -17.14 -8.59
CA TRP A 130 6.66 -17.01 -8.94
C TRP A 130 6.31 -15.59 -9.45
N PRO A 131 6.06 -15.40 -10.77
CA PRO A 131 5.86 -14.07 -11.33
C PRO A 131 4.70 -13.30 -10.70
N PHE A 132 3.61 -13.97 -10.31
CA PHE A 132 2.48 -13.35 -9.64
C PHE A 132 2.87 -12.71 -8.29
N PHE A 133 3.64 -13.43 -7.47
CA PHE A 133 4.05 -12.92 -6.17
C PHE A 133 5.09 -11.80 -6.33
N ARG A 134 6.04 -11.97 -7.26
CA ARG A 134 7.02 -10.93 -7.61
C ARG A 134 6.36 -9.61 -7.97
N VAL A 135 5.50 -9.58 -8.99
CA VAL A 135 4.89 -8.30 -9.44
C VAL A 135 3.97 -7.67 -8.39
N THR A 136 3.41 -8.48 -7.49
CA THR A 136 2.62 -7.97 -6.35
C THR A 136 3.51 -7.23 -5.36
N LEU A 137 4.66 -7.80 -5.00
CA LEU A 137 5.63 -7.16 -4.09
C LEU A 137 6.33 -5.98 -4.75
N ASP A 138 6.68 -6.06 -6.04
CA ASP A 138 7.28 -4.96 -6.80
C ASP A 138 6.36 -3.72 -6.79
N LEU A 139 5.03 -3.93 -6.90
CA LEU A 139 4.05 -2.86 -6.80
C LEU A 139 4.04 -2.22 -5.41
N LEU A 140 4.06 -3.03 -4.36
CA LEU A 140 4.12 -2.55 -2.98
C LEU A 140 5.41 -1.76 -2.74
N GLU A 141 6.57 -2.29 -3.16
CA GLU A 141 7.88 -1.64 -3.02
C GLU A 141 7.93 -0.29 -3.74
N MET A 142 7.39 -0.23 -4.96
CA MET A 142 7.27 1.01 -5.73
C MET A 142 6.38 2.06 -5.02
N VAL A 143 5.34 1.62 -4.32
CA VAL A 143 4.50 2.53 -3.53
C VAL A 143 5.21 2.98 -2.25
N PHE A 144 5.96 2.12 -1.57
CA PHE A 144 6.83 2.53 -0.46
C PHE A 144 7.89 3.54 -0.91
N ALA A 145 8.41 3.42 -2.13
CA ALA A 145 9.34 4.39 -2.72
C ALA A 145 8.74 5.78 -2.95
N LYS A 146 7.41 5.88 -3.01
CA LYS A 146 6.67 7.13 -3.17
C LYS A 146 6.15 7.68 -1.85
N GLY A 147 6.06 6.84 -0.82
CA GLY A 147 5.55 7.21 0.49
C GLY A 147 6.58 7.88 1.38
N ASP A 148 6.09 8.72 2.28
CA ASP A 148 6.89 9.45 3.26
C ASP A 148 6.08 9.58 4.57
N PRO A 149 6.36 8.74 5.58
CA PRO A 149 5.66 8.81 6.86
C PRO A 149 6.00 10.07 7.66
N GLY A 150 7.10 10.77 7.35
CA GLY A 150 7.42 12.07 7.93
C GLY A 150 6.45 13.15 7.43
N ILE A 151 6.18 13.19 6.12
CA ILE A 151 5.14 14.06 5.56
C ILE A 151 3.76 13.71 6.14
N ALA A 152 3.40 12.42 6.20
CA ALA A 152 2.13 12.00 6.80
C ALA A 152 2.01 12.46 8.28
N ALA A 153 3.10 12.45 9.04
CA ALA A 153 3.11 12.96 10.41
C ALA A 153 2.88 14.48 10.50
N VAL A 154 3.30 15.25 9.50
CA VAL A 154 3.01 16.70 9.43
C VAL A 154 1.52 16.94 9.25
N TYR A 155 0.85 16.21 8.35
CA TYR A 155 -0.61 16.27 8.19
C TYR A 155 -1.32 15.98 9.52
N ASP A 156 -0.92 14.89 10.19
CA ASP A 156 -1.51 14.54 11.49
C ASP A 156 -1.32 15.65 12.52
N LYS A 157 -0.10 16.17 12.67
CA LYS A 157 0.22 17.20 13.66
C LYS A 157 -0.60 18.49 13.46
N LEU A 158 -0.87 18.85 12.20
CA LEU A 158 -1.55 20.12 11.87
C LEU A 158 -3.07 20.00 11.82
N LEU A 159 -3.60 18.84 11.41
CA LEU A 159 -5.01 18.69 11.04
C LEU A 159 -5.79 17.71 11.93
N VAL A 160 -5.10 16.77 12.58
CA VAL A 160 -5.74 15.73 13.39
C VAL A 160 -5.81 16.16 14.85
N ALA A 161 -6.98 15.95 15.46
CA ALA A 161 -7.20 16.20 16.88
C ALA A 161 -6.21 15.41 17.75
N GLU A 162 -5.77 16.01 18.86
CA GLU A 162 -4.71 15.46 19.73
C GLU A 162 -5.01 14.03 20.20
N ASP A 163 -6.27 13.72 20.48
CA ASP A 163 -6.73 12.42 20.95
C ASP A 163 -6.73 11.31 19.87
N LEU A 164 -6.53 11.68 18.59
CA LEU A 164 -6.37 10.75 17.47
C LEU A 164 -4.93 10.63 16.95
N GLN A 165 -4.00 11.45 17.45
CA GLN A 165 -2.61 11.42 16.95
C GLN A 165 -1.91 10.09 17.26
N SER A 166 -2.19 9.49 18.42
CA SER A 166 -1.66 8.17 18.79
C SER A 166 -2.11 7.04 17.84
N PHE A 167 -3.32 7.16 17.27
CA PHE A 167 -3.79 6.23 16.25
C PHE A 167 -3.00 6.37 14.94
N GLY A 168 -2.74 7.63 14.52
CA GLY A 168 -1.89 7.89 13.36
C GLY A 168 -0.43 7.43 13.54
N GLU A 169 0.12 7.57 14.74
CA GLU A 169 1.44 7.01 15.10
C GLU A 169 1.46 5.48 14.97
N GLN A 170 0.41 4.80 15.45
CA GLN A 170 0.28 3.35 15.32
C GLN A 170 0.22 2.91 13.85
N LEU A 171 -0.46 3.67 12.98
CA LEU A 171 -0.48 3.41 11.54
C LEU A 171 0.91 3.63 10.90
N ARG A 172 1.62 4.71 11.25
CA ARG A 172 2.99 4.96 10.74
C ARG A 172 3.98 3.90 11.21
N LYS A 173 3.84 3.39 12.43
CA LYS A 173 4.63 2.25 12.90
C LYS A 173 4.34 1.01 12.04
N ASN A 174 3.08 0.73 11.74
CA ASN A 174 2.71 -0.38 10.86
C ASN A 174 3.28 -0.20 9.44
N TYR A 175 3.32 1.03 8.91
CA TYR A 175 3.97 1.33 7.64
C TYR A 175 5.45 0.92 7.63
N GLU A 176 6.21 1.31 8.66
CA GLU A 176 7.64 0.98 8.77
C GLU A 176 7.85 -0.53 8.95
N ASP A 177 7.12 -1.17 9.87
CA ASP A 177 7.17 -2.62 10.07
C ASP A 177 6.85 -3.38 8.77
N THR A 178 5.86 -2.92 8.01
CA THR A 178 5.46 -3.53 6.73
C THR A 178 6.54 -3.38 5.66
N LYS A 179 7.17 -2.19 5.58
CA LYS A 179 8.27 -1.92 4.64
C LYS A 179 9.47 -2.80 4.93
N GLU A 180 9.85 -2.97 6.19
CA GLU A 180 10.96 -3.84 6.60
C GLU A 180 10.71 -5.31 6.22
N LEU A 181 9.51 -5.82 6.52
CA LEU A 181 9.12 -7.18 6.16
C LEU A 181 9.12 -7.40 4.64
N LEU A 182 8.65 -6.42 3.87
CA LEU A 182 8.69 -6.46 2.42
C LEU A 182 10.13 -6.59 1.90
N LEU A 183 11.06 -5.75 2.38
CA LEU A 183 12.45 -5.77 1.96
C LEU A 183 13.13 -7.10 2.33
N GLN A 184 12.80 -7.63 3.50
CA GLN A 184 13.30 -8.93 3.94
C GLN A 184 12.85 -10.08 3.02
N VAL A 185 11.60 -10.07 2.56
CA VAL A 185 11.07 -11.06 1.61
C VAL A 185 11.65 -10.88 0.21
N ALA A 186 11.78 -9.63 -0.26
CA ALA A 186 12.39 -9.31 -1.55
C ALA A 186 13.91 -9.61 -1.56
N GLY A 187 14.55 -9.63 -0.39
CA GLY A 187 16.00 -9.75 -0.26
C GLY A 187 16.76 -8.47 -0.61
N HIS A 188 16.08 -7.32 -0.60
CA HIS A 188 16.66 -6.01 -0.85
C HIS A 188 17.11 -5.36 0.46
N LYS A 189 18.20 -4.58 0.42
CA LYS A 189 18.65 -3.76 1.56
C LYS A 189 17.95 -2.41 1.59
N ASP A 190 17.65 -1.88 0.41
CA ASP A 190 16.97 -0.60 0.22
C ASP A 190 15.79 -0.74 -0.74
N VAL A 191 14.79 0.14 -0.58
CA VAL A 191 13.67 0.25 -1.50
C VAL A 191 14.15 0.49 -2.94
N LEU A 192 13.59 -0.27 -3.87
CA LEU A 192 13.90 -0.31 -5.30
C LEU A 192 15.38 -0.61 -5.60
N GLU A 193 16.00 -1.50 -4.81
CA GLU A 193 17.37 -1.97 -5.10
C GLU A 193 17.48 -2.63 -6.48
N GLY A 194 16.46 -3.40 -6.89
CA GLY A 194 16.40 -4.06 -8.20
C GLY A 194 16.04 -3.13 -9.38
N ASP A 195 15.61 -1.88 -9.14
CA ASP A 195 15.23 -0.93 -10.20
C ASP A 195 15.82 0.48 -9.94
N PRO A 196 17.14 0.66 -10.15
CA PRO A 196 17.82 1.94 -9.92
C PRO A 196 17.31 3.05 -10.85
N TYR A 197 16.82 2.71 -12.05
CA TYR A 197 16.28 3.67 -13.00
C TYR A 197 14.97 4.27 -12.48
N LEU A 198 14.05 3.45 -11.98
CA LEU A 198 12.83 3.94 -11.35
C LEU A 198 13.15 4.72 -10.07
N LYS A 199 14.06 4.23 -9.23
CA LYS A 199 14.50 4.90 -8.00
C LYS A 199 14.99 6.33 -8.27
N GLN A 200 15.87 6.50 -9.27
CA GLN A 200 16.37 7.82 -9.67
C GLN A 200 15.22 8.74 -10.12
N ARG A 201 14.31 8.25 -10.96
CA ARG A 201 13.19 9.04 -11.49
C ARG A 201 12.22 9.50 -10.41
N LEU A 202 11.99 8.69 -9.39
CA LEU A 202 11.15 9.07 -8.24
C LEU A 202 11.85 10.12 -7.38
N ARG A 203 13.14 9.93 -7.07
CA ARG A 203 13.94 10.88 -6.28
C ARG A 203 14.00 12.28 -6.89
N LEU A 204 14.12 12.39 -8.22
CA LEU A 204 14.13 13.68 -8.92
C LEU A 204 12.82 14.48 -8.80
N ARG A 205 11.70 13.82 -8.48
CA ARG A 205 10.39 14.47 -8.31
C ARG A 205 10.13 14.87 -6.86
N GLU A 206 10.83 14.24 -5.93
CA GLU A 206 10.56 14.29 -4.50
C GLU A 206 10.56 15.72 -3.97
N SER A 207 11.58 16.52 -4.28
CA SER A 207 11.68 17.91 -3.80
C SER A 207 10.45 18.75 -4.16
N TYR A 208 9.96 18.65 -5.40
CA TYR A 208 8.79 19.40 -5.85
C TYR A 208 7.51 18.92 -5.17
N ILE A 209 7.34 17.60 -5.05
CA ILE A 209 6.14 17.02 -4.45
C ILE A 209 6.10 17.35 -2.95
N THR A 210 7.24 17.25 -2.25
CA THR A 210 7.34 17.58 -0.82
C THR A 210 7.03 19.05 -0.54
N THR A 211 7.49 19.99 -1.40
CA THR A 211 7.10 21.40 -1.28
C THR A 211 5.59 21.58 -1.40
N LEU A 212 4.96 20.90 -2.37
CA LEU A 212 3.50 20.95 -2.52
C LEU A 212 2.78 20.31 -1.33
N ASN A 213 3.32 19.24 -0.75
CA ASN A 213 2.75 18.60 0.43
C ASN A 213 2.74 19.50 1.66
N VAL A 214 3.79 20.27 1.90
CA VAL A 214 3.82 21.21 3.04
C VAL A 214 2.94 22.43 2.77
N CYS A 215 2.76 22.82 1.50
CA CYS A 215 1.87 23.92 1.11
C CYS A 215 0.39 23.55 1.15
N GLN A 216 0.07 22.28 0.86
CA GLN A 216 -1.30 21.73 0.84
C GLN A 216 -1.81 21.52 2.26
#